data_AF-A0A9E6B5M3-F1
#
_entry.id   AF-A0A9E6B5M3-F1
#
_cell.length_a   1.000
_cell.length_b   1.000
_cell.length_c   1.000
_cell.angle_alpha   90.00
_cell.angle_beta   90.00
_cell.angle_gamma   90.00
#
_symmetry.space_group_name_H-M   'P 1'
#
loop_
_entity.id
_entity.type
_entity.pdbx_description
1 polymer ?
#
loop_
_entity_poly.entity_id
_entity_poly.type
_entity_poly.pdbx_seq_one_letter_code
_entity_poly.pdbx_strand_id
1 'polypeptide(L)'
;MTKKKSSLPEQWLQNQKAAKATQVAFDLDEKFQYSIRKAALDSGFSPSDQIRTILGLSVTKRPKRPRLTVSLNLEDYEQLAQKYDLPPESQLEIKKRVLDDLIHFSDKN
;
A
#
# COMPACT_ATOMS: atom_id res chain seq x y z
N MET A 1 -42.16 12.11 34.36
CA MET A 1 -40.77 11.63 34.52
C MET A 1 -40.05 11.77 33.18
N THR A 2 -39.37 12.89 32.97
CA THR A 2 -38.67 13.24 31.72
C THR A 2 -37.33 12.49 31.66
N LYS A 3 -37.13 11.66 30.62
CA LYS A 3 -35.86 10.95 30.39
C LYS A 3 -34.76 11.96 30.03
N LYS A 4 -33.81 12.12 30.95
CA LYS A 4 -32.60 12.93 30.77
C LYS A 4 -31.73 12.30 29.67
N LYS A 5 -31.55 12.97 28.53
CA LYS A 5 -30.56 12.56 27.51
C LYS A 5 -29.18 12.60 28.17
N SER A 6 -28.55 11.44 28.36
CA SER A 6 -27.16 11.37 28.81
C SER A 6 -26.26 11.94 27.70
N SER A 7 -25.56 13.04 27.99
CA SER A 7 -24.48 13.51 27.12
C SER A 7 -23.37 12.48 27.10
N LEU A 8 -22.84 12.19 25.92
CA LEU A 8 -21.73 11.25 25.76
C LEU A 8 -20.50 11.76 26.54
N PRO A 9 -19.66 10.85 27.07
CA PRO A 9 -18.47 11.21 27.84
C PRO A 9 -17.52 12.14 27.08
N GLU A 10 -16.82 13.03 27.79
CA GLU A 10 -15.97 14.07 27.20
C GLU A 10 -14.84 13.51 26.30
N GLN A 11 -14.34 12.31 26.62
CA GLN A 11 -13.39 11.57 25.79
C GLN A 11 -13.98 11.16 24.42
N TRP A 12 -15.29 10.86 24.36
CA TRP A 12 -16.00 10.58 23.11
C TRP A 12 -16.25 11.85 22.28
N LEU A 13 -16.43 13.00 22.92
CA LEU A 13 -16.52 14.30 22.25
C LEU A 13 -15.16 14.74 21.67
N GLN A 14 -14.05 14.44 22.35
CA GLN A 14 -12.71 14.67 21.81
C GLN A 14 -12.41 13.79 20.58
N ASN A 15 -12.87 12.54 20.57
CA ASN A 15 -12.81 11.69 19.37
C ASN A 15 -13.70 12.21 18.21
N GLN A 16 -14.76 12.97 18.52
CA GLN A 16 -15.59 13.64 17.52
C GLN A 16 -14.92 14.89 16.92
N LYS A 17 -14.02 15.53 17.67
CA LYS A 17 -13.19 16.68 17.22
C LYS A 17 -12.02 16.28 16.34
N ALA A 18 -11.75 14.99 16.13
CA ALA A 18 -10.96 14.55 14.99
C ALA A 18 -11.79 14.89 13.73
N ALA A 19 -11.55 16.08 13.17
CA ALA A 19 -12.24 16.56 11.98
C ALA A 19 -12.21 15.47 10.91
N LYS A 20 -13.36 14.86 10.62
CA LYS A 20 -13.46 13.88 9.55
C LYS A 20 -13.07 14.59 8.26
N ALA A 21 -11.93 14.23 7.70
CA ALA A 21 -11.48 14.82 6.45
C ALA A 21 -12.47 14.44 5.34
N THR A 22 -13.02 15.45 4.66
CA THR A 22 -13.81 15.22 3.45
C THR A 22 -12.89 14.68 2.37
N GLN A 23 -13.17 13.47 1.88
CA GLN A 23 -12.47 12.93 0.73
C GLN A 23 -12.94 13.65 -0.54
N VAL A 24 -11.99 14.11 -1.35
CA VAL A 24 -12.25 14.77 -2.64
C VAL A 24 -11.75 13.84 -3.73
N ALA A 25 -12.62 13.52 -4.68
CA ALA A 25 -12.27 12.77 -5.89
C ALA A 25 -11.98 13.74 -7.04
N PHE A 26 -11.01 13.39 -7.87
CA PHE A 26 -10.66 14.14 -9.08
C PHE A 26 -10.72 13.18 -10.27
N ASP A 27 -11.37 13.59 -11.35
CA ASP A 27 -11.30 12.88 -12.63
C ASP A 27 -10.04 13.33 -13.37
N LEU A 28 -9.07 12.42 -13.45
CA LEU A 28 -7.72 12.70 -13.96
C LEU A 28 -7.40 11.73 -15.08
N ASP A 29 -6.72 12.20 -16.13
CA ASP A 29 -6.22 11.33 -17.17
C ASP A 29 -5.11 10.39 -16.66
N GLU A 30 -4.88 9.31 -17.41
CA GLU A 30 -3.95 8.25 -17.03
C GLU A 30 -2.50 8.74 -16.88
N LYS A 31 -2.07 9.68 -17.75
CA LYS A 31 -0.71 10.22 -17.73
C LYS A 31 -0.46 11.03 -16.45
N PHE A 32 -1.45 11.80 -16.04
CA PHE A 32 -1.41 12.57 -14.81
C PHE A 32 -1.38 11.64 -13.60
N GLN A 33 -2.28 10.64 -13.56
CA GLN A 33 -2.29 9.64 -12.47
C GLN A 33 -0.96 8.90 -12.34
N TYR A 34 -0.39 8.47 -13.47
CA TYR A 34 0.91 7.79 -13.52
C TYR A 34 2.01 8.67 -12.93
N SER A 35 2.06 9.95 -13.34
CA SER A 35 3.08 10.89 -12.90
C SER A 35 3.05 11.12 -11.39
N ILE A 36 1.86 11.29 -10.81
CA ILE A 36 1.69 11.44 -9.35
C ILE A 36 2.10 10.16 -8.62
N ARG A 37 1.68 8.98 -9.10
CA ARG A 37 2.02 7.70 -8.46
C ARG A 37 3.52 7.42 -8.53
N LYS A 38 4.18 7.74 -9.64
CA LYS A 38 5.61 7.60 -9.79
C LYS A 38 6.37 8.52 -8.82
N ALA A 39 6.02 9.81 -8.79
CA ALA A 39 6.65 10.75 -7.86
C ALA A 39 6.45 10.36 -6.38
N ALA A 40 5.25 9.84 -6.06
CA ALA A 40 4.95 9.31 -4.74
C ALA A 40 5.86 8.11 -4.41
N LEU A 41 5.98 7.15 -5.33
CA LEU A 41 6.85 5.98 -5.18
C LEU A 41 8.31 6.38 -4.95
N ASP A 42 8.85 7.26 -5.79
CA ASP A 42 10.25 7.73 -5.72
C ASP A 42 10.53 8.44 -4.39
N SER A 43 9.57 9.23 -3.89
CA SER A 43 9.65 9.91 -2.59
C SER A 43 9.35 8.99 -1.40
N GLY A 44 8.86 7.77 -1.66
CA GLY A 44 8.34 6.84 -0.66
C GLY A 44 7.10 7.35 0.08
N PHE A 45 6.30 8.17 -0.58
CA PHE A 45 5.01 8.67 -0.12
C PHE A 45 3.86 7.82 -0.67
N SER A 46 2.72 7.89 0.01
CA SER A 46 1.48 7.48 -0.62
C SER A 46 1.08 8.49 -1.70
N PRO A 47 0.27 8.11 -2.71
CA PRO A 47 -0.26 9.08 -3.67
C PRO A 47 -0.99 10.25 -2.99
N SER A 48 -1.68 9.99 -1.87
CA SER A 48 -2.34 11.04 -1.07
C SER A 48 -1.34 12.01 -0.44
N ASP A 49 -0.26 11.50 0.18
CA ASP A 49 0.80 12.35 0.74
C ASP A 49 1.55 13.13 -0.36
N GLN A 50 1.70 12.56 -1.56
CA GLN A 50 2.26 13.28 -2.69
C GLN A 50 1.36 14.46 -3.11
N ILE A 51 0.04 14.25 -3.20
CA ILE A 51 -0.92 15.33 -3.47
C ILE A 51 -0.84 16.40 -2.36
N ARG A 52 -0.78 15.99 -1.09
CA ARG A 52 -0.60 16.93 0.04
C ARG A 52 0.67 17.75 -0.08
N THR A 53 1.79 17.12 -0.47
CA THR A 53 3.08 17.80 -0.70
C THR A 53 2.96 18.85 -1.80
N ILE A 54 2.34 18.50 -2.93
CA ILE A 54 2.10 19.44 -4.06
C ILE A 54 1.26 20.65 -3.61
N LEU A 55 0.28 20.41 -2.73
CA LEU A 55 -0.58 21.45 -2.16
C LEU A 55 0.05 22.21 -0.97
N GLY A 56 1.30 21.91 -0.60
CA GLY A 56 1.98 22.54 0.54
C GLY A 56 1.41 22.14 1.92
N LEU A 57 0.71 21.01 2.01
CA LEU A 57 0.11 20.50 3.24
C LEU A 57 1.06 19.53 3.97
N SER A 58 0.88 19.41 5.29
CA SER A 58 1.66 18.49 6.12
C SER A 58 1.45 17.01 5.73
N VAL A 59 2.51 16.22 5.67
CA VAL A 59 2.44 14.78 5.35
C VAL A 59 2.71 13.92 6.59
N THR A 60 2.09 12.73 6.64
CA THR A 60 2.37 11.76 7.69
C THR A 60 3.67 10.99 7.44
N LYS A 61 4.35 10.55 8.50
CA LYS A 61 5.68 9.91 8.41
C LYS A 61 5.66 8.62 7.57
N ARG A 62 6.73 8.47 6.78
CA ARG A 62 7.02 7.36 5.86
C ARG A 62 6.86 5.97 6.52
N PRO A 63 6.19 5.00 5.87
CA PRO A 63 6.21 3.61 6.32
C PRO A 63 7.64 3.09 6.38
N LYS A 64 8.09 2.64 7.56
CA LYS A 64 9.50 2.27 7.82
C LYS A 64 10.00 1.03 7.05
N ARG A 65 9.13 0.26 6.38
CA ARG A 65 9.52 -0.98 5.66
C ARG A 65 8.72 -1.13 4.37
N PRO A 66 9.32 -0.94 3.18
CA PRO A 66 8.69 -1.34 1.93
C PRO A 66 8.56 -2.87 1.93
N ARG A 67 7.34 -3.37 1.71
CA ARG A 67 7.07 -4.81 1.53
C ARG A 67 6.55 -5.00 0.12
N LEU A 68 7.16 -5.90 -0.63
CA LEU A 68 6.61 -6.42 -1.88
C LEU A 68 5.95 -7.76 -1.57
N THR A 69 4.69 -7.91 -1.95
CA THR A 69 3.92 -9.14 -1.76
C THR A 69 3.33 -9.55 -3.09
N VAL A 70 3.41 -10.85 -3.39
CA VAL A 70 2.70 -11.49 -4.49
C VAL A 70 1.86 -12.62 -3.91
N SER A 71 0.65 -12.78 -4.44
CA SER A 71 -0.22 -13.92 -4.11
C SER A 71 -0.03 -14.96 -5.20
N LEU A 72 0.27 -16.20 -4.82
CA LEU A 72 0.46 -17.32 -5.73
C LEU A 72 -0.54 -18.41 -5.37
N ASN A 73 -1.29 -18.89 -6.36
CA ASN A 73 -2.18 -20.04 -6.24
C ASN A 73 -1.40 -21.35 -6.53
N LEU A 74 -2.08 -22.50 -6.53
CA LEU A 74 -1.43 -23.79 -6.75
C LEU A 74 -0.89 -23.95 -8.17
N GLU A 75 -1.64 -23.51 -9.18
CA GLU A 75 -1.24 -23.53 -10.59
C GLU A 75 0.01 -22.67 -10.83
N ASP A 76 0.12 -21.53 -10.15
CA ASP A 76 1.32 -20.69 -10.19
C ASP A 76 2.55 -21.45 -9.65
N TYR A 77 2.40 -22.24 -8.59
CA TYR A 77 3.49 -23.07 -8.06
C TYR A 77 3.89 -24.19 -9.02
N GLU A 78 2.94 -24.78 -9.76
CA GLU A 78 3.24 -25.78 -10.80
C GLU A 78 4.04 -25.17 -11.95
N GLN A 79 3.66 -23.97 -12.40
CA GLN A 79 4.40 -23.25 -13.44
C GLN A 79 5.81 -22.85 -12.98
N LEU A 80 5.94 -22.35 -11.74
CA LEU A 80 7.23 -21.99 -11.17
C LEU A 80 8.13 -23.22 -10.93
N ALA A 81 7.55 -24.32 -10.48
CA ALA A 81 8.22 -25.61 -10.38
C ALA A 81 8.81 -26.04 -11.71
N GLN A 82 8.02 -25.99 -12.79
CA GLN A 82 8.49 -26.29 -14.13
C GLN A 82 9.60 -25.32 -14.58
N LYS A 83 9.47 -24.02 -14.29
CA LYS A 83 10.49 -23.01 -14.62
C LYS A 83 11.83 -23.30 -13.97
N TYR A 84 11.82 -23.76 -12.71
CA TYR A 84 13.03 -23.98 -11.93
C TYR A 84 13.52 -25.43 -11.92
N ASP A 85 12.85 -26.33 -12.64
CA ASP A 85 13.09 -27.77 -12.63
C ASP A 85 13.04 -28.34 -11.19
N LEU A 86 12.00 -27.96 -10.45
CA LEU A 86 11.73 -28.37 -9.07
C LEU A 86 10.39 -29.07 -8.96
N PRO A 87 10.17 -29.93 -7.96
CA PRO A 87 8.83 -30.44 -7.66
C PRO A 87 7.89 -29.34 -7.12
N PRO A 88 6.60 -29.29 -7.50
CA PRO A 88 5.61 -28.30 -7.03
C PRO A 88 5.45 -28.24 -5.50
N GLU A 89 5.65 -29.37 -4.82
CA GLU A 89 5.64 -29.48 -3.37
C GLU A 89 6.84 -28.79 -2.69
N SER A 90 7.91 -28.50 -3.44
CA SER A 90 9.12 -27.83 -2.95
C SER A 90 8.93 -26.31 -2.86
N GLN A 91 7.79 -25.85 -2.31
CA GLN A 91 7.40 -24.44 -2.28
C GLN A 91 8.44 -23.53 -1.62
N LEU A 92 9.17 -24.02 -0.61
CA LEU A 92 10.21 -23.22 0.04
C LEU A 92 11.38 -22.93 -0.92
N GLU A 93 11.78 -23.92 -1.71
CA GLU A 93 12.87 -23.77 -2.67
C GLU A 93 12.43 -22.93 -3.86
N ILE A 94 11.20 -23.13 -4.35
CA ILE A 94 10.57 -22.26 -5.35
C ILE A 94 10.57 -20.80 -4.88
N LYS A 95 10.18 -20.52 -3.62
CA LYS A 95 10.21 -19.16 -3.06
C LYS A 95 11.60 -18.54 -3.04
N LYS A 96 12.65 -19.32 -2.76
CA LYS A 96 14.03 -18.82 -2.83
C LYS A 96 14.42 -18.45 -4.26
N ARG A 97 14.11 -19.31 -5.24
CA ARG A 97 14.37 -19.02 -6.66
C ARG A 97 13.61 -17.80 -7.16
N VAL A 98 12.36 -17.62 -6.72
CA VAL A 98 11.59 -16.39 -7.00
C VAL A 98 12.28 -15.17 -6.40
N LEU A 99 12.78 -15.25 -5.17
CA LEU A 99 13.50 -14.14 -4.55
C LEU A 99 14.79 -13.80 -5.33
N ASP A 100 15.55 -14.82 -5.75
CA ASP A 100 16.76 -14.63 -6.56
C ASP A 100 16.44 -13.93 -7.90
N ASP A 101 15.38 -14.35 -8.59
CA ASP A 101 14.90 -13.70 -9.82
C ASP A 101 14.53 -12.22 -9.58
N LEU A 102 13.87 -11.91 -8.46
CA LEU A 102 13.48 -10.54 -8.11
C LEU A 102 14.68 -9.66 -7.76
N ILE A 103 15.68 -10.20 -7.06
CA ILE A 103 16.94 -9.50 -6.79
C ILE A 103 17.65 -9.20 -8.11
N HIS A 104 17.78 -10.19 -8.98
CA HIS A 104 18.43 -10.04 -10.29
C HIS A 104 17.72 -9.03 -11.20
N PHE A 105 16.38 -8.96 -11.14
CA PHE A 105 15.62 -7.93 -11.85
C PHE A 105 15.94 -6.52 -11.36
N SER A 106 16.15 -6.36 -10.05
CA SER A 106 16.51 -5.07 -9.44
C SER A 106 17.95 -4.65 -9.76
N ASP A 107 18.88 -5.58 -9.94
CA ASP A 107 20.27 -5.25 -10.25
C ASP A 107 20.50 -4.85 -11.72
N LYS A 108 19.56 -5.22 -12.61
CA LYS A 108 19.64 -4.93 -14.05
C LYS A 108 19.04 -3.58 -14.47
N ASN A 109 18.28 -2.92 -13.59
CA ASN A 109 17.55 -1.67 -13.87
C ASN A 109 17.97 -0.58 -12.89
#